data_AF-A0A2D6HBZ6-F1
#
_entry.id   AF-A0A2D6HBZ6-F1
#
_cell.length_a   1.000
_cell.length_b   1.000
_cell.length_c   1.000
_cell.angle_alpha   90.00
_cell.angle_beta   90.00
_cell.angle_gamma   90.00
#
_symmetry.space_group_name_H-M   'P 1'
#
loop_
_entity.id
_entity.type
_entity.pdbx_description
1 polymer ?
#
loop_
_entity_poly.entity_id
_entity_poly.type
_entity_poly.pdbx_seq_one_letter_code
_entity_poly.pdbx_strand_id
1 'polypeptide(L)'
;MRSTITQALLAGAALLSLTGRPQDPGGGDRLAERVDALERDLAAARTTLEALTVEITSSANLTRRTAAWARAQAVAAAAMAGTLDAAEGAGFAKGMNYTSREILLAGWRRRLAALGDGLPAAPAPARPGATGGARRP
;
A
#
# COMPACT_ATOMS: atom_id res chain seq x y z
N MET A 1 -14.86 -4.11 -13.59
CA MET A 1 -14.64 -5.40 -14.27
C MET A 1 -14.18 -6.41 -13.24
N ARG A 2 -15.11 -7.19 -12.67
CA ARG A 2 -14.82 -8.24 -11.67
C ARG A 2 -15.00 -9.59 -12.36
N SER A 3 -13.94 -10.40 -12.28
CA SER A 3 -13.73 -11.67 -12.95
C SER A 3 -14.78 -12.72 -12.58
N THR A 4 -15.39 -13.34 -13.59
CA THR A 4 -16.42 -14.39 -13.52
C THR A 4 -15.83 -15.82 -13.56
N ILE A 5 -14.61 -16.03 -13.05
CA ILE A 5 -13.87 -17.31 -13.22
C ILE A 5 -13.82 -18.14 -11.93
N THR A 6 -14.91 -18.26 -11.16
CA THR A 6 -14.86 -18.97 -9.85
C THR A 6 -16.08 -19.85 -9.54
N GLN A 7 -16.74 -20.45 -10.53
CA GLN A 7 -17.94 -21.28 -10.27
C GLN A 7 -18.07 -22.60 -11.06
N ALA A 8 -17.00 -23.16 -11.61
CA ALA A 8 -17.09 -24.43 -12.35
C ALA A 8 -16.09 -25.47 -11.84
N LEU A 9 -16.22 -25.93 -10.59
CA LEU A 9 -15.48 -27.11 -10.09
C LEU A 9 -16.12 -27.67 -8.81
N LEU A 10 -17.42 -27.95 -8.85
CA LEU A 10 -18.14 -28.61 -7.73
C LEU A 10 -19.36 -29.37 -8.25
N ALA A 11 -19.16 -30.25 -9.23
CA ALA A 11 -20.17 -31.22 -9.63
C ALA A 11 -19.49 -32.42 -10.31
N GLY A 12 -19.29 -33.50 -9.55
CA GLY A 12 -18.98 -34.79 -10.14
C GLY A 12 -18.02 -35.62 -9.33
N ALA A 13 -18.54 -36.36 -8.34
CA ALA A 13 -18.17 -37.76 -8.09
C ALA A 13 -18.83 -38.25 -6.79
N ALA A 14 -20.10 -38.64 -6.87
CA ALA A 14 -20.72 -39.48 -5.86
C ALA A 14 -21.71 -40.43 -6.55
N LEU A 15 -21.18 -41.43 -7.24
CA LEU A 15 -21.91 -42.67 -7.57
C LEU A 15 -20.89 -43.80 -7.64
N LEU A 16 -20.67 -44.40 -6.48
CA LEU A 16 -20.05 -45.71 -6.32
C LEU A 16 -20.94 -46.75 -7.01
N SER A 17 -20.54 -47.17 -8.22
CA SER A 17 -21.04 -48.41 -8.82
C SER A 17 -19.96 -49.48 -8.68
N LEU A 18 -20.28 -50.42 -7.80
CA LEU A 18 -19.58 -51.63 -7.44
C LEU A 18 -19.67 -52.64 -8.61
N THR A 19 -18.74 -52.59 -9.57
CA THR A 19 -18.55 -53.68 -10.53
C THR A 19 -17.06 -54.03 -10.59
N GLY A 20 -16.78 -55.34 -10.49
CA GLY A 20 -15.44 -55.90 -10.43
C GLY A 20 -14.54 -55.35 -11.54
N ARG A 21 -13.45 -54.68 -11.13
CA ARG A 21 -12.44 -54.19 -12.05
C ARG A 21 -11.47 -55.34 -12.33
N PRO A 22 -11.28 -55.77 -13.58
CA PRO A 22 -10.22 -56.72 -13.91
C PRO A 22 -8.89 -56.12 -13.44
N GLN A 23 -8.09 -56.91 -12.70
CA GLN A 23 -6.71 -56.57 -12.41
C GLN A 23 -5.96 -56.51 -13.74
N ASP A 24 -5.84 -55.29 -14.27
CA ASP A 24 -5.03 -54.99 -15.44
C ASP A 24 -3.55 -55.13 -15.01
N PRO A 25 -2.77 -56.08 -15.57
CA PRO A 25 -1.39 -56.32 -15.15
C PRO A 25 -0.43 -55.14 -15.44
N GLY A 26 -0.90 -54.07 -16.10
CA GLY A 26 -0.18 -52.79 -16.27
C GLY A 26 -0.60 -51.67 -15.30
N GLY A 27 -1.41 -51.97 -14.28
CA GLY A 27 -1.91 -50.96 -13.33
C GLY A 27 -0.83 -50.40 -12.37
N GLY A 28 0.23 -51.16 -12.10
CA GLY A 28 1.36 -50.75 -11.27
C GLY A 28 2.20 -49.66 -11.94
N ASP A 29 2.56 -49.86 -13.21
CA ASP A 29 3.37 -48.90 -13.98
C ASP A 29 2.63 -47.57 -14.19
N ARG A 30 1.33 -47.62 -14.53
CA ARG A 30 0.51 -46.41 -14.64
C ARG A 30 0.33 -45.68 -13.31
N LEU A 31 0.34 -46.39 -12.18
CA LEU A 31 0.27 -45.76 -10.86
C LEU A 31 1.60 -45.07 -10.53
N ALA A 32 2.73 -45.73 -10.81
CA ALA A 32 4.06 -45.15 -10.64
C ALA A 32 4.24 -43.87 -11.46
N GLU A 33 3.87 -43.89 -12.75
CA GLU A 33 3.91 -42.70 -13.61
C GLU A 33 3.07 -41.53 -13.07
N ARG A 34 1.90 -41.84 -12.49
CA ARG A 34 1.03 -40.83 -11.89
C ARG A 34 1.61 -40.26 -10.59
N VAL A 35 2.25 -41.08 -9.77
CA VAL A 35 2.94 -40.64 -8.55
C VAL A 35 4.10 -39.72 -8.94
N ASP A 36 4.93 -40.11 -9.91
CA ASP A 36 6.06 -39.30 -10.38
C ASP A 36 5.61 -37.96 -11.00
N ALA A 37 4.46 -37.94 -11.68
CA ALA A 37 3.86 -36.70 -12.17
C ALA A 37 3.39 -35.80 -11.01
N LEU A 38 2.66 -36.36 -10.03
CA LEU A 38 2.18 -35.61 -8.88
C LEU A 38 3.31 -35.08 -7.99
N GLU A 39 4.40 -35.84 -7.83
CA GLU A 39 5.58 -35.40 -7.07
C GLU A 39 6.28 -34.22 -7.75
N ARG A 40 6.41 -34.25 -9.08
CA ARG A 40 6.95 -33.12 -9.86
C ARG A 40 6.04 -31.89 -9.78
N ASP A 41 4.74 -32.08 -9.93
CA ASP A 41 3.77 -30.99 -9.84
C ASP A 41 3.77 -30.37 -8.44
N LEU A 42 3.88 -31.18 -7.39
CA LEU A 42 3.95 -30.73 -6.01
C LEU A 42 5.27 -29.98 -5.72
N ALA A 43 6.40 -30.44 -6.25
CA ALA A 43 7.67 -29.74 -6.16
C ALA A 43 7.64 -28.38 -6.89
N ALA A 44 7.04 -28.34 -8.09
CA ALA A 44 6.85 -27.10 -8.84
C ALA A 44 5.94 -26.12 -8.09
N ALA A 45 4.79 -26.59 -7.60
CA ALA A 45 3.85 -25.78 -6.84
C ALA A 45 4.46 -25.19 -5.56
N ARG A 46 5.27 -25.97 -4.83
CA ARG A 46 6.00 -25.48 -3.64
C ARG A 46 6.96 -24.35 -4.01
N THR A 47 7.75 -24.54 -5.06
CA THR A 47 8.67 -23.51 -5.56
C THR A 47 7.93 -22.23 -5.94
N THR A 48 6.78 -22.34 -6.62
CA THR A 48 5.94 -21.20 -6.97
C THR A 48 5.38 -20.50 -5.73
N LEU A 49 4.90 -21.24 -4.73
CA LEU A 49 4.38 -20.66 -3.49
C LEU A 49 5.45 -19.91 -2.70
N GLU A 50 6.67 -20.45 -2.65
CA GLU A 50 7.81 -19.77 -2.02
C GLU A 50 8.15 -18.46 -2.73
N ALA A 51 8.23 -18.47 -4.06
CA ALA A 51 8.47 -17.28 -4.86
C ALA A 51 7.39 -16.21 -4.65
N LEU A 52 6.11 -16.61 -4.69
CA LEU A 52 4.98 -15.70 -4.45
C LEU A 52 5.00 -15.14 -3.03
N THR A 53 5.40 -15.93 -2.04
CA THR A 53 5.52 -15.46 -0.65
C THR A 53 6.59 -14.38 -0.52
N VAL A 54 7.74 -14.57 -1.17
CA VAL A 54 8.80 -13.55 -1.22
C VAL A 54 8.32 -12.28 -1.93
N GLU A 55 7.62 -12.41 -3.05
CA GLU A 55 7.10 -11.26 -3.79
C GLU A 55 6.05 -10.48 -2.98
N ILE A 56 5.10 -11.18 -2.35
CA ILE A 56 4.06 -10.57 -1.51
C ILE A 56 4.68 -9.82 -0.34
N THR A 57 5.65 -10.43 0.35
CA THR A 57 6.31 -9.77 1.49
C THR A 57 7.13 -8.55 1.07
N SER A 58 7.82 -8.63 -0.07
CA SER A 58 8.55 -7.50 -0.67
C SER A 58 7.59 -6.35 -1.05
N SER A 59 6.50 -6.68 -1.74
CA SER A 59 5.48 -5.70 -2.14
C SER A 59 4.84 -5.03 -0.93
N ALA A 60 4.45 -5.81 0.09
CA ALA A 60 3.91 -5.28 1.34
C ALA A 60 4.90 -4.35 2.07
N ASN A 61 6.20 -4.70 2.08
CA ASN A 61 7.24 -3.85 2.63
C ASN A 61 7.36 -2.51 1.88
N LEU A 62 7.36 -2.57 0.55
CA LEU A 62 7.41 -1.37 -0.28
C LEU A 62 6.18 -0.48 -0.02
N THR A 63 4.97 -1.05 -0.03
CA THR A 63 3.74 -0.32 0.25
C THR A 63 3.77 0.35 1.62
N ARG A 64 4.23 -0.35 2.68
CA ARG A 64 4.36 0.24 4.03
C ARG A 64 5.33 1.42 4.04
N ARG A 65 6.48 1.29 3.38
CA ARG A 65 7.47 2.37 3.28
C ARG A 65 6.93 3.57 2.52
N THR A 66 6.26 3.34 1.39
CA THR A 66 5.65 4.41 0.59
C THR A 66 4.54 5.13 1.38
N ALA A 67 3.71 4.39 2.10
CA ALA A 67 2.67 4.96 2.97
C ALA A 67 3.26 5.80 4.10
N ALA A 68 4.34 5.32 4.74
CA ALA A 68 5.04 6.08 5.78
C ALA A 68 5.67 7.36 5.22
N TRP A 69 6.32 7.27 4.05
CA TRP A 69 6.87 8.43 3.36
C TRP A 69 5.79 9.46 3.01
N ALA A 70 4.66 9.04 2.44
CA ALA A 70 3.55 9.92 2.09
C ALA A 70 2.97 10.64 3.33
N ARG A 71 2.83 9.93 4.46
CA ARG A 71 2.43 10.56 5.72
C ARG A 71 3.45 11.59 6.22
N ALA A 72 4.73 11.29 6.15
CA ALA A 72 5.78 12.22 6.54
C ALA A 72 5.77 13.49 5.66
N GLN A 73 5.55 13.34 4.35
CA GLN A 73 5.40 14.47 3.44
C GLN A 73 4.16 15.32 3.76
N ALA A 74 3.03 14.68 4.09
CA ALA A 74 1.82 15.38 4.48
C ALA A 74 2.04 16.22 5.75
N VAL A 75 2.70 15.65 6.77
CA VAL A 75 3.04 16.37 8.01
C VAL A 75 3.99 17.53 7.74
N ALA A 76 5.02 17.35 6.92
CA ALA A 76 5.96 18.41 6.57
C ALA A 76 5.27 19.56 5.82
N ALA A 77 4.38 19.23 4.87
CA ALA A 77 3.61 20.23 4.13
C ALA A 77 2.67 21.03 5.06
N ALA A 78 2.00 20.36 6.00
CA ALA A 78 1.16 21.01 7.00
C ALA A 78 1.97 21.94 7.92
N ALA A 79 3.14 21.50 8.38
CA ALA A 79 4.03 22.33 9.19
C ALA A 79 4.50 23.59 8.42
N MET A 80 4.86 23.43 7.14
CA MET A 80 5.24 24.55 6.27
C MET A 80 4.09 25.52 6.04
N ALA A 81 2.86 25.02 5.85
CA ALA A 81 1.68 25.89 5.74
C ALA A 81 1.48 26.71 7.03
N GLY A 82 1.58 26.07 8.19
CA GLY A 82 1.48 26.74 9.48
C GLY A 82 2.55 27.80 9.72
N THR A 83 3.80 27.59 9.27
CA THR A 83 4.85 28.61 9.36
C THR A 83 4.62 29.79 8.42
N LEU A 84 4.08 29.56 7.22
CA LEU A 84 3.70 30.65 6.30
C LEU A 84 2.58 31.51 6.90
N ASP A 85 1.57 30.87 7.49
CA ASP A 85 0.47 31.58 8.14
C ASP A 85 0.95 32.39 9.37
N ALA A 86 1.85 31.81 10.17
CA ALA A 86 2.47 32.51 11.29
C ALA A 86 3.33 33.70 10.82
N ALA A 87 4.10 33.53 9.73
CA ALA A 87 4.91 34.61 9.15
C ALA A 87 4.02 35.75 8.65
N GLU A 88 2.92 35.44 7.96
CA GLU A 88 1.95 36.43 7.51
C GLU A 88 1.31 37.17 8.70
N GLY A 89 0.86 36.44 9.72
CA GLY A 89 0.31 37.02 10.96
C GLY A 89 1.32 37.92 11.70
N ALA A 90 2.60 37.57 11.69
CA ALA A 90 3.69 38.37 12.25
C ALA A 90 4.03 39.62 11.40
N GLY A 91 3.36 39.84 10.28
CA GLY A 91 3.55 41.01 9.43
C GLY A 91 4.64 40.85 8.37
N PHE A 92 5.01 39.63 8.00
CA PHE A 92 5.93 39.38 6.88
C PHE A 92 5.45 40.11 5.62
N ALA A 93 4.18 39.96 5.26
CA ALA A 93 3.55 40.71 4.18
C ALA A 93 3.06 42.09 4.64
N LYS A 94 3.91 42.91 5.27
CA LYS A 94 3.63 44.33 5.56
C LYS A 94 4.83 45.20 5.15
N GLY A 95 4.57 46.47 4.82
CA GLY A 95 5.61 47.47 4.52
C GLY A 95 5.97 47.60 3.03
N MET A 96 7.15 48.18 2.75
CA MET A 96 7.56 48.65 1.42
C MET A 96 7.60 47.57 0.31
N ASN A 97 7.81 46.29 0.69
CA ASN A 97 7.87 45.15 -0.23
C ASN A 97 6.65 44.22 -0.12
N TYR A 98 5.49 44.78 0.23
CA TYR A 98 4.23 44.04 0.42
C TYR A 98 3.93 43.08 -0.75
N THR A 99 3.81 43.64 -1.96
CA THR A 99 3.39 42.90 -3.15
C THR A 99 4.33 41.73 -3.49
N SER A 100 5.64 41.94 -3.39
CA SER A 100 6.62 40.87 -3.63
C SER A 100 6.51 39.74 -2.61
N ARG A 101 6.25 40.08 -1.34
CA ARG A 101 6.10 39.09 -0.27
C ARG A 101 4.77 38.33 -0.35
N GLU A 102 3.68 38.98 -0.78
CA GLU A 102 2.43 38.29 -1.09
C GLU A 102 2.57 37.31 -2.25
N ILE A 103 3.22 37.71 -3.35
CA ILE A 103 3.46 36.82 -4.50
C ILE A 103 4.27 35.59 -4.06
N LEU A 104 5.26 35.78 -3.19
CA LEU A 104 6.05 34.70 -2.63
C LEU A 104 5.19 33.75 -1.77
N LEU A 105 4.39 34.28 -0.83
CA LEU A 105 3.47 33.48 -0.01
C LEU A 105 2.48 32.69 -0.89
N ALA A 106 1.90 33.33 -1.91
CA ALA A 106 0.99 32.70 -2.85
C ALA A 106 1.68 31.58 -3.66
N GLY A 107 2.91 31.80 -4.11
CA GLY A 107 3.71 30.78 -4.80
C GLY A 107 3.99 29.57 -3.92
N TRP A 108 4.38 29.79 -2.67
CA TRP A 108 4.60 28.72 -1.70
C TRP A 108 3.32 27.95 -1.38
N ARG A 109 2.19 28.64 -1.18
CA ARG A 109 0.88 28.00 -0.95
C ARG A 109 0.46 27.13 -2.14
N ARG A 110 0.62 27.63 -3.37
CA ARG A 110 0.35 26.85 -4.59
C ARG A 110 1.23 25.60 -4.68
N ARG A 111 2.53 25.73 -4.36
CA ARG A 111 3.44 24.58 -4.35
C ARG A 111 3.03 23.54 -3.31
N LEU A 112 2.67 23.98 -2.11
CA LEU A 112 2.20 23.08 -1.04
C LEU A 112 0.89 22.38 -1.40
N ALA A 113 -0.07 23.10 -2.00
CA ALA A 113 -1.31 22.51 -2.50
C ALA A 113 -1.05 21.44 -3.56
N ALA A 114 -0.15 21.71 -4.51
CA ALA A 114 0.23 20.74 -5.55
C ALA A 114 0.98 19.51 -4.98
N LEU A 115 1.74 19.67 -3.90
CA LEU A 115 2.41 18.55 -3.21
C LEU A 115 1.45 17.75 -2.32
N GLY A 116 0.40 18.40 -1.80
CA GLY A 116 -0.63 17.78 -0.97
C GLY A 116 -1.66 16.97 -1.76
N ASP A 117 -1.76 17.20 -3.07
CA ASP A 117 -2.69 16.46 -3.93
C ASP A 117 -2.30 14.98 -3.98
N GLY A 118 -3.22 14.10 -3.60
CA GLY A 118 -2.99 12.65 -3.48
C GLY A 118 -2.25 12.19 -2.22
N LEU A 119 -1.85 13.09 -1.31
CA LEU A 119 -1.31 12.70 0.00
C LEU A 119 -2.44 12.44 1.01
N PRO A 120 -2.22 11.55 2.00
CA PRO A 120 -3.17 11.39 3.10
C PRO A 120 -3.32 12.70 3.88
N ALA A 121 -4.52 12.97 4.38
CA ALA A 121 -4.78 14.17 5.19
C ALA A 121 -3.82 14.21 6.39
N ALA A 122 -3.06 15.31 6.49
CA ALA A 122 -2.21 15.56 7.63
C ALA A 122 -3.04 16.03 8.83
N PRO A 123 -2.64 15.71 10.07
CA PRO A 123 -3.19 16.38 11.23
C PRO A 123 -2.94 17.89 11.13
N ALA A 124 -3.92 18.69 11.58
CA ALA A 124 -3.82 20.15 11.53
C ALA A 124 -2.55 20.62 12.26
N PRO A 125 -1.77 21.55 11.66
CA PRO A 125 -0.55 22.03 12.28
C PRO A 125 -0.86 22.75 13.59
N ALA A 126 -0.12 22.42 14.65
CA ALA A 126 -0.16 23.20 15.88
C ALA A 126 0.35 24.62 15.58
N ARG A 127 -0.39 25.65 16.00
CA ARG A 127 0.03 27.05 15.81
C ARG A 127 1.41 27.26 16.45
N PRO A 128 2.40 27.81 15.73
CA PRO A 128 3.67 28.20 16.32
C PRO A 128 3.40 29.27 17.39
N GLY A 129 3.65 28.96 18.67
CA GLY A 129 3.43 29.88 19.79
C GLY A 129 2.63 29.33 20.96
N ALA A 130 2.10 28.09 20.89
CA ALA A 130 1.43 27.43 22.02
C ALA A 130 2.40 26.77 23.02
N THR A 131 3.66 27.21 23.09
CA THR A 131 4.55 26.86 24.21
C THR A 131 4.10 27.67 25.41
N GLY A 132 3.52 26.96 26.39
CA GLY A 132 2.95 27.51 27.61
C GLY A 132 3.79 28.61 28.21
N GLY A 133 3.20 29.80 28.29
CA GLY A 133 3.58 30.83 29.24
C GLY A 133 3.32 30.31 30.65
N ALA A 134 4.18 29.41 31.12
CA ALA A 134 4.36 29.17 32.54
C ALA A 134 4.91 30.48 33.12
N ARG A 135 3.99 31.31 33.60
CA ARG A 135 4.24 32.48 34.43
C ARG A 135 5.12 31.98 35.59
N ARG A 136 6.42 32.27 35.54
CA ARG A 136 7.28 32.06 36.71
C ARG A 136 6.81 33.01 37.83
N PRO A 137 6.73 32.53 39.08
CA PRO A 137 6.34 33.34 40.24
C PRO A 137 7.31 34.49 40.49
#